data_AF-A0A965Q518-F1
#
_entry.id   AF-A0A965Q518-F1
#
_cell.length_a   1.000
_cell.length_b   1.000
_cell.length_c   1.000
_cell.angle_alpha   90.00
_cell.angle_beta   90.00
_cell.angle_gamma   90.00
#
_symmetry.space_group_name_H-M   'P 1'
#
loop_
_entity.id
_entity.type
_entity.pdbx_description
1 polymer ?
#
loop_
_entity_poly.entity_id
_entity_poly.type
_entity_poly.pdbx_seq_one_letter_code
_entity_poly.pdbx_strand_id
1 'polypeptide(L)'
;IIIGLALATSIIMFTWLFFNEINTAANAHNLIHGFIHALGTLMLLWSISALISAEMRYLNGSKLEVETFIEVVMVLFLRKLIVLPVQDSTPTFEEVGIWVGGAFLIGLLYILVIRFKTTISDLKRK
;
A
#
# COMPACT_ATOMS: atom_id res chain seq x y z
N ILE A 1 17.56 15.59 12.49
CA ILE A 1 18.13 16.28 11.30
C ILE A 1 18.39 15.29 10.16
N ILE A 2 19.19 14.25 10.38
CA ILE A 2 19.52 13.24 9.34
C ILE A 2 18.28 12.57 8.72
N ILE A 3 17.32 12.15 9.55
CA ILE A 3 16.06 11.51 9.07
C ILE A 3 15.21 12.49 8.25
N GLY A 4 15.14 13.76 8.65
CA GLY A 4 14.40 14.79 7.90
C GLY A 4 15.03 15.08 6.54
N LEU A 5 16.36 15.05 6.45
CA LEU A 5 17.10 15.20 5.20
C LEU A 5 16.88 13.99 4.27
N ALA A 6 16.92 12.77 4.81
CA ALA A 6 16.63 11.55 4.06
C ALA A 6 15.19 11.52 3.50
N LEU A 7 14.21 11.96 4.30
CA LEU A 7 12.82 12.08 3.86
C LEU A 7 12.67 13.13 2.75
N ALA A 8 13.29 14.30 2.90
CA ALA A 8 13.25 15.34 1.88
C ALA A 8 13.86 14.86 0.55
N THR A 9 15.00 14.17 0.59
CA THR A 9 15.62 13.59 -0.60
C THR A 9 14.73 12.52 -1.25
N SER A 10 14.11 11.66 -0.45
CA SER A 10 13.16 10.65 -0.94
C SER A 10 12.00 11.31 -1.69
N ILE A 11 11.37 12.34 -1.11
CA ILE A 11 10.25 13.08 -1.73
C ILE A 11 10.65 13.67 -3.09
N ILE A 12 11.84 14.26 -3.20
CA ILE A 12 12.35 14.84 -4.44
C ILE A 12 12.57 13.77 -5.50
N MET A 13 13.24 12.67 -5.14
CA MET A 13 13.52 11.55 -6.05
C MET A 13 12.23 10.91 -6.58
N PHE A 14 11.22 10.81 -5.71
CA PHE A 14 9.92 10.27 -6.06
C PHE A 14 9.08 11.20 -6.94
N THR A 15 9.15 12.51 -6.70
CA THR A 15 8.53 13.51 -7.58
C THR A 15 9.13 13.42 -8.99
N TRP A 16 10.43 13.19 -9.08
CA TRP A 16 11.12 12.97 -10.36
C TRP A 16 10.66 11.69 -11.08
N LEU A 17 10.54 10.58 -10.35
CA LEU A 17 10.03 9.31 -10.90
C LEU A 17 8.61 9.47 -11.46
N PHE A 18 7.73 10.15 -10.73
CA PHE A 18 6.37 10.43 -11.17
C PHE A 18 6.32 11.21 -12.48
N PHE A 19 7.17 12.23 -12.64
CA PHE A 19 7.26 13.00 -13.88
C PHE A 19 7.72 12.15 -15.07
N ASN A 20 8.68 11.24 -14.84
CA ASN A 20 9.16 10.33 -15.86
C ASN A 20 8.09 9.31 -16.28
N GLU A 21 7.27 8.84 -15.33
CA GLU A 21 6.15 7.94 -15.61
C GLU A 21 5.03 8.61 -16.42
N ILE A 22 4.71 9.87 -16.12
CA ILE A 22 3.77 10.66 -16.93
C ILE A 22 4.32 10.90 -18.34
N ASN A 23 5.61 11.18 -18.48
CA ASN A 23 6.20 11.45 -19.79
C ASN A 23 6.25 10.18 -20.66
N THR A 24 6.57 9.03 -20.07
CA THR A 24 6.53 7.73 -20.78
C THR A 24 5.11 7.32 -21.14
N ALA A 25 4.13 7.59 -20.26
CA ALA A 25 2.70 7.44 -20.51
C ALA A 25 2.19 8.28 -21.69
N ALA A 26 2.61 9.55 -21.77
CA ALA A 26 2.20 10.48 -22.82
C ALA A 26 2.72 10.05 -24.20
N ASN A 27 3.94 9.50 -24.27
CA ASN A 27 4.55 9.04 -25.52
C ASN A 27 3.93 7.74 -26.07
N ALA A 28 3.27 6.93 -25.23
CA ALA A 28 2.74 5.62 -25.60
C ALA A 28 1.33 5.65 -26.23
N HIS A 29 0.73 6.81 -26.51
CA HIS A 29 -0.66 6.99 -27.02
C HIS A 29 -1.79 6.38 -26.16
N ASN A 30 -1.48 5.68 -25.07
CA ASN A 30 -2.44 5.15 -24.11
C ASN A 30 -2.35 5.93 -22.78
N LEU A 31 -2.89 7.14 -22.80
CA LEU A 31 -2.89 8.06 -21.66
C LEU A 31 -3.57 7.45 -20.42
N ILE A 32 -4.58 6.61 -20.62
CA ILE A 32 -5.31 5.96 -19.53
C ILE A 32 -4.42 4.91 -18.86
N HIS A 33 -3.78 4.04 -19.64
CA HIS A 33 -2.86 3.04 -19.09
C HIS A 33 -1.70 3.70 -18.34
N GLY A 34 -1.10 4.72 -18.94
CA GLY A 34 0.00 5.43 -18.33
C GLY A 34 -0.39 6.29 -17.11
N PHE A 35 -1.60 6.86 -17.08
CA PHE A 35 -2.15 7.53 -15.91
C PHE A 35 -2.41 6.57 -14.75
N ILE A 36 -3.04 5.42 -15.02
CA ILE A 36 -3.27 4.39 -14.00
C ILE A 36 -1.94 3.79 -13.50
N HIS A 37 -0.95 3.67 -14.38
CA HIS A 37 0.39 3.25 -14.01
C HIS A 37 1.05 4.26 -13.05
N ALA A 38 1.06 5.54 -13.41
CA ALA A 38 1.65 6.61 -12.59
C ALA A 38 0.92 6.80 -11.24
N LEU A 39 -0.42 6.71 -11.22
CA LEU A 39 -1.20 6.66 -9.98
C LEU A 39 -0.82 5.45 -9.13
N GLY A 40 -0.60 4.32 -9.78
CA GLY A 40 -0.11 3.11 -9.14
C GLY A 40 1.22 3.35 -8.41
N THR A 41 2.16 4.05 -9.01
CA THR A 41 3.44 4.36 -8.36
C THR A 41 3.28 5.35 -7.21
N LEU A 42 2.44 6.38 -7.36
CA LEU A 42 2.12 7.30 -6.26
C LEU A 42 1.52 6.60 -5.03
N MET A 43 0.76 5.53 -5.22
CA MET A 43 0.25 4.72 -4.09
C MET A 43 1.34 3.92 -3.37
N LEU A 44 2.37 3.45 -4.08
CA LEU A 44 3.52 2.78 -3.45
C LEU A 44 4.27 3.76 -2.56
N LEU A 45 4.46 4.97 -3.08
CA LEU A 45 5.00 6.12 -2.39
C LEU A 45 4.27 6.45 -1.09
N TRP A 46 2.95 6.58 -1.19
CA TRP A 46 2.09 6.80 -0.04
C TRP A 46 2.22 5.67 0.99
N SER A 47 2.29 4.41 0.53
CA SER A 47 2.40 3.24 1.41
C SER A 47 3.71 3.21 2.18
N ILE A 48 4.83 3.52 1.51
CA ILE A 48 6.15 3.62 2.17
C ILE A 48 6.15 4.77 3.17
N SER A 49 5.57 5.91 2.83
CA SER A 49 5.43 7.05 3.76
C SER A 49 4.59 6.69 4.99
N ALA A 50 3.45 6.01 4.80
CA ALA A 50 2.60 5.56 5.89
C ALA A 50 3.31 4.54 6.80
N LEU A 51 4.09 3.62 6.21
CA LEU A 51 4.85 2.62 6.95
C LEU A 51 5.98 3.26 7.77
N ILE A 52 6.78 4.14 7.16
CA ILE A 52 7.84 4.88 7.86
C ILE A 52 7.25 5.73 8.98
N SER A 53 6.09 6.35 8.76
CA SER A 53 5.39 7.12 9.80
C SER A 53 4.96 6.24 10.98
N ALA A 54 4.50 5.03 10.70
CA ALA A 54 4.16 4.04 11.73
C ALA A 54 5.41 3.56 12.49
N GLU A 55 6.53 3.34 11.79
CA GLU A 55 7.80 2.94 12.40
C GLU A 55 8.40 4.06 13.26
N MET A 56 8.36 5.31 12.81
CA MET A 56 8.80 6.45 13.59
C MET A 56 7.95 6.65 14.86
N ARG A 57 6.63 6.42 14.75
CA ARG A 57 5.74 6.41 15.91
C ARG A 57 6.10 5.29 16.90
N TYR A 58 6.48 4.12 16.42
CA TYR A 58 6.98 3.03 17.26
C TYR A 58 8.27 3.41 17.99
N LEU A 59 9.25 3.97 17.29
CA LEU A 59 10.52 4.41 17.86
C LEU A 59 10.36 5.50 18.92
N ASN A 60 9.32 6.34 18.82
CA ASN A 60 8.98 7.36 19.82
C ASN A 60 8.29 6.79 21.08
N GLY A 61 8.26 5.47 21.28
CA GLY A 61 7.80 4.82 22.51
C GLY A 61 6.32 4.43 22.53
N SER A 62 5.59 4.63 21.42
CA SER A 62 4.27 4.04 21.26
C SER A 62 4.39 2.61 20.73
N LYS A 63 3.39 1.75 20.98
CA LYS A 63 3.41 0.37 20.45
C LYS A 63 3.20 0.42 18.94
N LEU A 64 3.90 -0.44 18.19
CA LEU A 64 3.65 -0.60 16.76
C LEU A 64 2.26 -1.23 16.61
N GLU A 65 1.29 -0.41 16.21
CA GLU A 65 -0.06 -0.87 16.00
C GLU A 65 -0.10 -1.66 14.71
N VAL A 66 -0.17 -2.99 14.85
CA VAL A 66 -0.35 -3.95 13.75
C VAL A 66 -1.53 -3.55 12.85
N GLU A 67 -2.48 -2.80 13.40
CA GLU A 67 -3.59 -2.16 12.72
C GLU A 67 -3.15 -1.24 11.56
N THR A 68 -2.21 -0.31 11.78
CA THR A 68 -1.70 0.58 10.71
C THR A 68 -0.93 -0.21 9.65
N PHE A 69 -0.21 -1.26 10.04
CA PHE A 69 0.50 -2.12 9.09
C PHE A 69 -0.47 -2.86 8.17
N ILE A 70 -1.52 -3.47 8.74
CA ILE A 70 -2.52 -4.20 7.95
C ILE A 70 -3.32 -3.25 7.06
N GLU A 71 -3.62 -2.04 7.52
CA GLU A 71 -4.28 -1.01 6.70
C GLU A 71 -3.49 -0.71 5.41
N VAL A 72 -2.18 -0.46 5.53
CA VAL A 72 -1.31 -0.19 4.37
C VAL A 72 -1.23 -1.39 3.44
N VAL A 73 -1.07 -2.61 3.98
CA VAL A 73 -1.02 -3.85 3.18
C VAL A 73 -2.34 -4.09 2.44
N MET A 74 -3.48 -3.83 3.08
CA MET A 74 -4.80 -3.95 2.46
C MET A 74 -4.96 -2.97 1.28
N VAL A 75 -4.57 -1.70 1.44
CA VAL A 75 -4.62 -0.69 0.36
C VAL A 75 -3.73 -1.09 -0.83
N LEU A 76 -2.56 -1.70 -0.57
CA LEU A 76 -1.68 -2.22 -1.62
C LEU A 76 -2.29 -3.39 -2.40
N PHE A 77 -2.99 -4.31 -1.73
CA PHE A 77 -3.72 -5.39 -2.38
C PHE A 77 -4.90 -4.87 -3.21
N LEU A 78 -5.67 -3.92 -2.67
CA LEU A 78 -6.76 -3.26 -3.41
C LEU A 78 -6.25 -2.55 -4.68
N ARG A 79 -5.11 -1.86 -4.60
CA ARG A 79 -4.44 -1.28 -5.77
C ARG A 79 -4.19 -2.32 -6.86
N LYS A 80 -3.66 -3.49 -6.50
CA LYS A 80 -3.39 -4.58 -7.47
C LYS A 80 -4.66 -5.04 -8.17
N LEU A 81 -5.79 -5.11 -7.45
CA LEU A 81 -7.09 -5.45 -8.02
C LEU A 81 -7.66 -4.38 -8.97
N ILE A 82 -7.47 -3.10 -8.67
CA ILE A 82 -7.93 -1.97 -9.51
C ILE A 82 -7.12 -1.85 -10.80
N VAL A 83 -5.81 -2.14 -10.75
CA VAL A 83 -4.89 -2.00 -11.88
C VAL A 83 -4.86 -3.25 -12.78
N LEU A 84 -5.39 -4.38 -12.31
CA LEU A 84 -5.49 -5.63 -13.08
C LEU A 84 -6.37 -5.51 -14.36
N PRO A 85 -7.61 -5.00 -14.30
CA PRO A 85 -8.49 -4.95 -15.47
C PRO A 85 -8.05 -3.97 -16.56
N VAL A 86 -7.10 -3.07 -16.27
CA VAL A 86 -6.61 -2.06 -17.25
C VAL A 86 -5.46 -2.58 -18.12
N GLN A 87 -4.90 -3.74 -17.77
CA GLN A 87 -3.86 -4.40 -18.56
C GLN A 87 -4.55 -5.39 -19.50
N ASP A 88 -4.90 -4.92 -20.70
CA ASP A 88 -5.59 -5.66 -21.77
C ASP A 88 -4.82 -6.92 -22.22
N SER A 89 -4.89 -7.98 -21.43
CA SER A 89 -4.42 -9.31 -21.76
C SER A 89 -5.30 -10.26 -20.98
N THR A 90 -6.42 -10.67 -21.59
CA THR A 90 -7.42 -11.65 -21.08
C THR A 90 -6.95 -12.38 -19.82
N PRO A 91 -7.22 -11.82 -18.62
CA PRO A 91 -6.63 -12.35 -17.41
C PRO A 91 -7.19 -13.75 -17.18
N THR A 92 -6.31 -14.74 -17.09
CA THR A 92 -6.69 -16.11 -16.75
C THR A 92 -7.42 -16.08 -15.41
N PHE A 93 -8.57 -16.74 -15.30
CA PHE A 93 -9.37 -16.77 -14.06
C PHE A 93 -8.56 -17.18 -12.82
N GLU A 94 -7.48 -17.93 -13.01
CA GLU A 94 -6.51 -18.33 -11.99
C GLU A 94 -5.75 -17.15 -11.38
N GLU A 95 -5.32 -16.19 -12.19
CA GLU A 95 -4.51 -15.04 -11.74
C GLU A 95 -5.36 -14.08 -10.91
N VAL A 96 -6.58 -13.79 -11.39
CA VAL A 96 -7.58 -13.02 -10.62
C VAL A 96 -7.93 -13.73 -9.31
N GLY A 97 -8.07 -15.06 -9.34
CA GLY A 97 -8.34 -15.88 -8.16
C GLY A 97 -7.26 -15.76 -7.08
N ILE A 98 -5.98 -15.73 -7.46
CA ILE A 98 -4.85 -15.56 -6.53
C ILE A 98 -4.87 -14.17 -5.89
N TRP A 99 -5.10 -13.10 -6.66
CA TRP A 99 -5.13 -11.73 -6.11
C TRP A 99 -6.34 -11.47 -5.22
N VAL A 100 -7.52 -11.94 -5.62
CA VAL A 100 -8.75 -11.83 -4.82
C VAL A 100 -8.64 -12.71 -3.57
N GLY A 101 -8.14 -13.95 -3.71
CA GLY A 101 -7.88 -14.84 -2.59
C GLY A 101 -6.89 -14.25 -1.60
N GLY A 102 -5.79 -13.65 -2.08
CA GLY A 102 -4.80 -12.96 -1.25
C GLY A 102 -5.39 -11.77 -0.50
N ALA A 103 -6.18 -10.91 -1.18
CA ALA A 103 -6.87 -9.79 -0.54
C ALA A 103 -7.86 -10.26 0.54
N PHE A 104 -8.60 -11.34 0.25
CA PHE A 104 -9.53 -11.95 1.21
C PHE A 104 -8.81 -12.52 2.43
N LEU A 105 -7.67 -13.20 2.23
CA LEU A 105 -6.88 -13.79 3.32
C LEU A 105 -6.28 -12.71 4.24
N ILE A 106 -5.79 -11.61 3.67
CA ILE A 106 -5.34 -10.43 4.44
C ILE A 106 -6.50 -9.79 5.21
N GLY A 107 -7.67 -9.64 4.58
CA GLY A 107 -8.87 -9.14 5.27
C GLY A 107 -9.32 -10.06 6.42
N LEU A 108 -9.22 -11.37 6.24
CA LEU A 108 -9.52 -12.35 7.29
C LEU A 108 -8.51 -12.29 8.43
N LEU A 109 -7.21 -12.11 8.12
CA LEU A 109 -6.17 -11.89 9.12
C LEU A 109 -6.45 -10.62 9.94
N TYR A 110 -6.87 -9.53 9.30
CA TYR A 110 -7.27 -8.30 9.98
C TYR A 110 -8.37 -8.53 11.01
N ILE A 111 -9.43 -9.23 10.60
CA ILE A 111 -10.57 -9.56 11.47
C ILE A 111 -10.11 -10.44 12.65
N LEU A 112 -9.21 -11.39 12.42
CA LEU A 112 -8.71 -12.26 13.48
C LEU A 112 -7.87 -11.48 14.51
N VAL A 113 -7.00 -10.58 14.04
CA VAL A 113 -6.15 -9.73 14.88
C VAL A 113 -6.99 -8.80 15.76
N ILE A 114 -8.00 -8.13 15.19
CA ILE A 114 -8.86 -7.22 15.96
C ILE A 114 -9.70 -7.98 16.98
N ARG A 115 -10.19 -9.18 16.62
CA ARG A 115 -10.96 -10.02 17.55
C ARG A 115 -10.11 -10.49 18.72
N PHE A 116 -8.87 -10.91 18.48
CA PHE A 116 -7.92 -11.31 19.54
C PHE A 116 -7.56 -10.14 20.48
N LYS A 117 -7.34 -8.95 19.93
CA LYS A 117 -7.08 -7.73 20.72
C LYS A 117 -8.24 -7.46 21.68
N THR A 118 -9.48 -7.57 21.22
CA THR A 118 -10.68 -7.40 22.05
C THR A 118 -10.78 -8.48 23.13
N THR A 119 -10.57 -9.75 22.80
CA THR A 119 -10.64 -10.86 23.77
C THR A 119 -9.59 -10.75 24.89
N ILE A 120 -8.35 -10.34 24.59
CA ILE A 120 -7.30 -10.17 25.61
C ILE A 120 -7.55 -8.93 26.49
N SER A 121 -8.10 -7.84 25.90
CA SER A 121 -8.52 -6.65 26.64
C SER A 121 -9.55 -7.00 27.73
N ASP A 122 -10.52 -7.83 27.41
CA ASP A 122 -11.59 -8.23 28.34
C ASP A 122 -11.06 -9.13 29.47
N LEU A 123 -10.00 -9.91 29.22
CA LEU A 123 -9.36 -10.74 30.24
C LEU A 123 -8.58 -9.92 31.27
N LYS A 124 -8.01 -8.77 30.88
CA LYS A 124 -7.24 -7.90 31.78
C LYS A 124 -8.13 -7.03 32.69
N ARG A 125 -9.45 -7.05 32.46
CA ARG A 125 -10.45 -6.25 33.19
C ARG A 125 -11.19 -7.04 34.28
N LYS A 126 -10.88 -8.33 34.44
CA LYS A 126 -11.32 -9.20 35.55
C LYS A 126 -10.16 -9.47 36.50
#